data_AF-A0A815HU48-F1
#
_entry.id   AF-A0A815HU48-F1
#
_cell.length_a   1.000
_cell.length_b   1.000
_cell.length_c   1.000
_cell.angle_alpha   90.00
_cell.angle_beta   90.00
_cell.angle_gamma   90.00
#
_symmetry.space_group_name_H-M   'P 1'
#
loop_
_entity.id
_entity.type
_entity.pdbx_description
1 polymer ?
#
loop_
_entity_poly.entity_id
_entity_poly.type
_entity_poly.pdbx_seq_one_letter_code
_entity_poly.pdbx_strand_id
1 'polypeptide(L)'
;MPSAENSSLEYLRSLVSYDINSILYDDTLVCSLPNNTEVGSFEVKISKTNYGDLHDCIQVVANSQATIDNVLCGTTVRAVVTRELVTVQQEHTEYVKLPNPITRIVDFISESTDYVITINNEEGKKKTTETKRIPKNQAHGLILEGANLILQRLMVQRNMPEKVTLLSLDSSSELCLNVYTSLGPQQIHINGKDIEAWGIQRQIFETKPNVLPVAWQSYLNIDGRLISRYQVGSPIKMKTQTLPTAEEFDEYLPKPEIPKRNLKWEDDLELRSKFLDRREELIDDYKSYIYHHPDITALVSDFLQSVLIMKPENVIDYATEFFAPFNSQTADRSLFRFADEKIPVPKPNLSLQ
;
A
#
# COMPACT_ATOMS: atom_id res chain seq x y z
N MET A 1 -20.09 13.44 -9.21
CA MET A 1 -18.69 13.14 -8.90
C MET A 1 -18.43 11.69 -9.24
N PRO A 2 -17.24 11.33 -9.75
CA PRO A 2 -16.92 9.94 -10.07
C PRO A 2 -16.91 9.10 -8.78
N SER A 3 -17.30 7.84 -8.90
CA SER A 3 -17.31 6.88 -7.79
C SER A 3 -16.89 5.51 -8.27
N ALA A 4 -16.07 4.81 -7.49
CA ALA A 4 -15.75 3.41 -7.74
C ALA A 4 -17.00 2.53 -7.61
N GLU A 5 -17.02 1.40 -8.33
CA GLU A 5 -18.09 0.42 -8.19
C GLU A 5 -17.89 -0.42 -6.92
N ASN A 6 -18.99 -0.77 -6.22
CA ASN A 6 -18.90 -1.54 -4.97
C ASN A 6 -18.22 -2.91 -5.16
N SER A 7 -18.54 -3.62 -6.23
CA SER A 7 -17.90 -4.90 -6.60
C SER A 7 -16.39 -4.74 -6.82
N SER A 8 -15.97 -3.60 -7.38
CA SER A 8 -14.55 -3.28 -7.60
C SER A 8 -13.83 -2.99 -6.28
N LEU A 9 -14.50 -2.35 -5.32
CA LEU A 9 -13.97 -2.13 -3.97
C LEU A 9 -13.88 -3.44 -3.18
N GLU A 10 -14.86 -4.34 -3.32
CA GLU A 10 -14.80 -5.68 -2.72
C GLU A 10 -13.66 -6.50 -3.31
N TYR A 11 -13.49 -6.47 -4.62
CA TYR A 11 -12.34 -7.08 -5.28
C TYR A 11 -11.01 -6.52 -4.73
N LEU A 12 -10.86 -5.20 -4.66
CA LEU A 12 -9.66 -4.56 -4.11
C LEU A 12 -9.35 -5.03 -2.67
N ARG A 13 -10.38 -5.13 -1.81
CA ARG A 13 -10.22 -5.64 -0.44
C ARG A 13 -9.81 -7.10 -0.38
N SER A 14 -10.26 -7.92 -1.35
CA SER A 14 -9.86 -9.33 -1.43
C SER A 14 -8.35 -9.50 -1.66
N LEU A 15 -7.71 -8.49 -2.28
CA LEU A 15 -6.27 -8.50 -2.57
C LEU A 15 -5.37 -8.28 -1.34
N VAL A 16 -5.92 -7.82 -0.21
CA VAL A 16 -5.15 -7.49 1.01
C VAL A 16 -4.56 -8.73 1.69
N SER A 17 -5.22 -9.88 1.52
CA SER A 17 -4.87 -11.13 2.20
C SER A 17 -3.61 -11.81 1.65
N TYR A 18 -3.05 -11.33 0.54
CA TYR A 18 -1.99 -12.02 -0.18
C TYR A 18 -0.59 -11.68 0.34
N ASP A 19 0.32 -12.64 0.14
CA ASP A 19 1.72 -12.41 0.46
C ASP A 19 2.33 -11.37 -0.49
N ILE A 20 2.73 -10.25 0.11
CA ILE A 20 3.36 -9.14 -0.58
C ILE A 20 4.66 -9.57 -1.26
N ASN A 21 5.33 -10.61 -0.76
CA ASN A 21 6.61 -11.07 -1.30
C ASN A 21 6.48 -11.59 -2.75
N SER A 22 5.31 -12.09 -3.16
CA SER A 22 5.09 -12.61 -4.51
C SER A 22 5.08 -11.54 -5.60
N ILE A 23 5.17 -10.25 -5.22
CA ILE A 23 5.17 -9.11 -6.15
C ILE A 23 6.39 -8.21 -5.96
N LEU A 24 7.36 -8.55 -5.10
CA LEU A 24 8.56 -7.75 -4.82
C LEU A 24 9.71 -8.09 -5.78
N TYR A 25 9.52 -7.80 -7.06
CA TYR A 25 10.58 -7.92 -8.06
C TYR A 25 10.62 -6.71 -8.99
N ASP A 26 11.74 -6.55 -9.66
CA ASP A 26 11.97 -5.46 -10.59
C ASP A 26 11.57 -5.87 -12.02
N ASP A 27 11.06 -4.91 -12.79
CA ASP A 27 10.84 -5.06 -14.23
C ASP A 27 11.78 -4.12 -14.99
N THR A 28 12.29 -4.57 -16.14
CA THR A 28 13.07 -3.74 -17.07
C THR A 28 12.65 -4.04 -18.49
N LEU A 29 12.16 -3.01 -19.19
CA LEU A 29 11.67 -3.08 -20.55
C LEU A 29 12.43 -2.07 -21.41
N VAL A 30 12.56 -2.38 -22.70
CA VAL A 30 13.13 -1.48 -23.69
C VAL A 30 12.02 -0.81 -24.48
N CYS A 31 12.12 0.51 -24.63
CA CYS A 31 11.22 1.32 -25.43
C CYS A 31 11.69 1.30 -26.88
N SER A 32 10.80 0.92 -27.80
CA SER A 32 11.10 0.76 -29.22
C SER A 32 10.03 1.40 -30.10
N LEU A 33 10.45 1.89 -31.27
CA LEU A 33 9.57 2.37 -32.34
C LEU A 33 9.01 1.19 -33.17
N PRO A 34 8.02 1.41 -34.06
CA PRO A 34 7.43 0.34 -34.87
C PRO A 34 8.43 -0.39 -35.78
N ASN A 35 9.56 0.24 -36.09
CA ASN A 35 10.68 -0.33 -36.84
C ASN A 35 11.70 -1.09 -35.95
N ASN A 36 11.36 -1.35 -34.68
CA ASN A 36 12.23 -1.93 -33.65
C ASN A 36 13.49 -1.13 -33.31
N THR A 37 13.56 0.15 -33.68
CA THR A 37 14.64 1.02 -33.19
C THR A 37 14.44 1.29 -31.71
N GLU A 38 15.46 1.00 -30.90
CA GLU A 38 15.47 1.30 -29.48
C GLU A 38 15.62 2.81 -29.27
N VAL A 39 14.72 3.37 -28.47
CA VAL A 39 14.65 4.80 -28.19
C VAL A 39 14.76 5.13 -26.70
N GLY A 40 14.73 4.12 -25.83
CA GLY A 40 14.73 4.34 -24.39
C GLY A 40 14.50 3.10 -23.55
N SER A 41 14.20 3.31 -22.27
CA SER A 41 13.95 2.24 -21.30
C SER A 41 12.82 2.58 -20.34
N PHE A 42 12.22 1.53 -19.80
CA PHE A 42 11.22 1.56 -18.74
C PHE A 42 11.63 0.60 -17.63
N GLU A 43 11.81 1.10 -16.41
CA GLU A 43 12.24 0.34 -15.25
C GLU A 43 11.24 0.51 -14.12
N VAL A 44 10.93 -0.57 -13.41
CA VAL A 44 10.12 -0.55 -12.19
C VAL A 44 10.88 -1.30 -11.12
N LYS A 45 11.09 -0.65 -9.98
CA LYS A 45 11.68 -1.26 -8.79
C LYS A 45 10.66 -1.32 -7.68
N ILE A 46 10.48 -2.50 -7.09
CA ILE A 46 9.51 -2.72 -6.02
C ILE A 46 10.23 -3.36 -4.84
N SER A 47 10.16 -2.71 -3.69
CA SER A 47 10.78 -3.21 -2.46
C SER A 47 9.89 -2.98 -1.25
N LYS A 48 10.14 -3.76 -0.20
CA LYS A 48 9.50 -3.56 1.10
C LYS A 48 10.11 -2.34 1.80
N THR A 49 9.28 -1.55 2.44
CA THR A 49 9.71 -0.38 3.22
C THR A 49 8.83 -0.17 4.44
N ASN A 50 9.27 0.70 5.35
CA ASN A 50 8.46 1.26 6.41
C ASN A 50 8.38 2.78 6.20
N TYR A 51 7.27 3.40 6.59
CA TYR A 51 7.07 4.84 6.41
C TYR A 51 6.43 5.46 7.64
N GLY A 52 7.21 6.24 8.39
CA GLY A 52 6.80 6.71 9.72
C GLY A 52 6.45 5.51 10.60
N ASP A 53 5.25 5.52 11.17
CA ASP A 53 4.71 4.43 12.00
C ASP A 53 4.06 3.30 11.18
N LEU A 54 3.97 3.44 9.86
CA LEU A 54 3.40 2.41 8.99
C LEU A 54 4.46 1.37 8.65
N HIS A 55 4.23 0.14 9.11
CA HIS A 55 5.06 -1.02 8.80
C HIS A 55 4.54 -1.76 7.57
N ASP A 56 5.42 -2.54 6.94
CA ASP A 56 5.09 -3.40 5.80
C ASP A 56 4.49 -2.65 4.58
N CYS A 57 4.97 -1.44 4.34
CA CYS A 57 4.64 -0.70 3.12
C CYS A 57 5.46 -1.22 1.93
N ILE A 58 5.05 -0.82 0.73
CA ILE A 58 5.73 -1.10 -0.53
C ILE A 58 6.26 0.22 -1.09
N GLN A 59 7.57 0.26 -1.36
CA GLN A 59 8.17 1.33 -2.13
C GLN A 59 8.17 0.95 -3.61
N VAL A 60 7.65 1.85 -4.45
CA VAL A 60 7.65 1.71 -5.90
C VAL A 60 8.44 2.86 -6.51
N VAL A 61 9.44 2.54 -7.32
CA VAL A 61 10.18 3.51 -8.12
C VAL A 61 10.12 3.09 -9.58
N ALA A 62 9.39 3.85 -10.39
CA ALA A 62 9.29 3.62 -11.82
C ALA A 62 9.93 4.76 -12.60
N ASN A 63 10.70 4.44 -13.64
CA ASN A 63 11.32 5.40 -14.53
C ASN A 63 11.06 5.00 -15.97
N SER A 64 10.56 5.93 -16.77
CA SER A 64 10.41 5.81 -18.22
C SER A 64 11.21 6.93 -18.86
N GLN A 65 12.06 6.63 -19.82
CA GLN A 65 12.73 7.64 -20.61
C GLN A 65 12.78 7.19 -22.07
N ALA A 66 12.54 8.10 -22.99
CA ALA A 66 12.63 7.84 -24.42
C ALA A 66 13.04 9.09 -25.19
N THR A 67 13.74 8.89 -26.31
CA THR A 67 14.06 9.95 -27.26
C THR A 67 13.14 9.84 -28.46
N ILE A 68 12.24 10.81 -28.62
CA ILE A 68 11.23 10.85 -29.70
C ILE A 68 11.54 12.08 -30.56
N ASP A 69 11.74 11.89 -31.86
CA ASP A 69 12.10 12.98 -32.79
C ASP A 69 13.29 13.83 -32.29
N ASN A 70 14.31 13.15 -31.74
CA ASN A 70 15.50 13.76 -31.11
C ASN A 70 15.24 14.59 -29.84
N VAL A 71 14.04 14.49 -29.26
CA VAL A 71 13.69 15.13 -27.99
C VAL A 71 13.61 14.08 -26.89
N LEU A 72 14.45 14.23 -25.86
CA LEU A 72 14.42 13.36 -24.68
C LEU A 72 13.23 13.75 -23.79
N CYS A 73 12.33 12.82 -23.56
CA CYS A 73 11.25 12.93 -22.60
C CYS A 73 11.29 11.77 -21.60
N GLY A 74 10.62 11.94 -20.48
CA GLY A 74 10.54 10.89 -19.48
C GLY A 74 9.57 11.17 -18.36
N THR A 75 9.35 10.13 -17.58
CA THR A 75 8.46 10.09 -16.45
C THR A 75 9.13 9.34 -15.31
N THR A 76 9.09 9.89 -14.11
CA THR A 76 9.55 9.24 -12.88
C THR A 76 8.40 9.21 -11.88
N VAL A 77 8.14 8.04 -11.29
CA VAL A 77 7.18 7.85 -10.22
C VAL A 77 7.93 7.29 -9.02
N ARG A 78 7.79 7.92 -7.86
CA ARG A 78 8.25 7.41 -6.56
C ARG A 78 7.05 7.35 -5.64
N ALA A 79 6.67 6.18 -5.16
CA ALA A 79 5.50 6.02 -4.31
C ALA A 79 5.78 5.11 -3.12
N VAL A 80 5.07 5.39 -2.03
CA VAL A 80 4.91 4.50 -0.87
C VAL A 80 3.45 4.09 -0.81
N VAL A 81 3.20 2.79 -0.83
CA VAL A 81 1.86 2.19 -0.94
C VAL A 81 1.67 1.19 0.19
N THR A 82 0.50 1.19 0.84
CA THR A 82 0.18 0.18 1.88
C THR A 82 -0.21 -1.16 1.25
N ARG A 83 -0.37 -2.21 2.07
CA ARG A 83 -0.88 -3.52 1.61
C ARG A 83 -2.29 -3.43 1.02
N GLU A 84 -3.07 -2.46 1.45
CA GLU A 84 -4.42 -2.16 0.95
C GLU A 84 -4.42 -1.35 -0.35
N LEU A 85 -3.24 -1.18 -0.98
CA LEU A 85 -3.06 -0.42 -2.21
C LEU A 85 -3.41 1.07 -2.07
N VAL A 86 -3.37 1.59 -0.84
CA VAL A 86 -3.52 3.02 -0.56
C VAL A 86 -2.17 3.70 -0.72
N THR A 87 -2.11 4.71 -1.58
CA THR A 87 -0.90 5.54 -1.73
C THR A 87 -0.76 6.48 -0.53
N VAL A 88 0.30 6.30 0.25
CA VAL A 88 0.65 7.16 1.40
C VAL A 88 1.33 8.44 0.91
N GLN A 89 2.28 8.27 -0.01
CA GLN A 89 3.00 9.37 -0.65
C GLN A 89 3.30 8.98 -2.10
N GLN A 90 3.24 9.94 -3.03
CA GLN A 90 3.76 9.76 -4.37
C GLN A 90 4.30 11.08 -4.94
N GLU A 91 5.48 11.04 -5.54
CA GLU A 91 6.00 12.07 -6.44
C GLU A 91 5.92 11.53 -7.86
N HIS A 92 5.28 12.28 -8.76
CA HIS A 92 5.17 11.96 -10.18
C HIS A 92 5.74 13.12 -11.00
N THR A 93 6.89 12.89 -11.64
CA THR A 93 7.58 13.87 -12.47
C THR A 93 7.46 13.49 -13.94
N GLU A 94 7.07 14.43 -14.78
CA GLU A 94 7.04 14.33 -16.23
C GLU A 94 7.92 15.44 -16.81
N TYR A 95 8.78 15.14 -17.77
CA TYR A 95 9.65 16.15 -18.38
C TYR A 95 9.85 15.95 -19.88
N VAL A 96 10.11 17.06 -20.57
CA VAL A 96 10.49 17.10 -21.98
C VAL A 96 11.66 18.08 -22.15
N LYS A 97 12.81 17.59 -22.65
CA LYS A 97 14.03 18.38 -22.83
C LYS A 97 14.03 19.11 -24.17
N LEU A 98 13.17 20.13 -24.29
CA LEU A 98 13.18 21.11 -25.38
C LEU A 98 14.15 22.26 -25.08
N PRO A 99 14.46 23.15 -26.05
CA PRO A 99 15.24 24.37 -25.79
C PRO A 99 14.69 25.23 -24.63
N ASN A 100 13.35 25.24 -24.48
CA ASN A 100 12.67 25.64 -23.25
C ASN A 100 12.15 24.36 -22.57
N PRO A 101 12.86 23.81 -21.57
CA PRO A 101 12.45 22.58 -20.92
C PRO A 101 11.10 22.72 -20.25
N ILE A 102 10.29 21.67 -20.35
CA ILE A 102 9.00 21.55 -19.67
C ILE A 102 9.15 20.46 -18.62
N THR A 103 8.80 20.76 -17.38
CA THR A 103 8.78 19.80 -16.26
C THR A 103 7.50 19.99 -15.46
N ARG A 104 6.83 18.90 -15.13
CA ARG A 104 5.66 18.87 -14.27
C ARG A 104 5.92 17.88 -13.14
N ILE A 105 5.85 18.34 -11.90
CA ILE A 105 6.04 17.52 -10.69
C ILE A 105 4.72 17.56 -9.92
N VAL A 106 4.17 16.38 -9.63
CA VAL A 106 2.97 16.23 -8.82
C VAL A 106 3.33 15.45 -7.56
N ASP A 107 3.29 16.14 -6.44
CA ASP A 107 3.42 15.56 -5.12
C ASP A 107 2.04 15.23 -4.56
N PHE A 108 1.87 14.02 -4.08
CA PHE A 108 0.67 13.52 -3.44
C PHE A 108 1.01 13.04 -2.04
N ILE A 109 0.27 13.51 -1.04
CA ILE A 109 0.46 13.14 0.36
C ILE A 109 -0.90 12.78 0.95
N SER A 110 -0.97 11.63 1.63
CA SER A 110 -2.11 11.22 2.43
C SER A 110 -2.00 11.79 3.85
N GLU A 111 -2.79 12.83 4.15
CA GLU A 111 -2.98 13.35 5.51
C GLU A 111 -4.05 12.54 6.26
N SER A 112 -4.53 12.98 7.44
CA SER A 112 -5.54 12.24 8.20
C SER A 112 -6.92 12.24 7.51
N THR A 113 -7.41 13.40 7.08
CA THR A 113 -8.75 13.61 6.51
C THR A 113 -8.76 13.75 4.99
N ASP A 114 -7.66 14.23 4.42
CA ASP A 114 -7.57 14.65 3.03
C ASP A 114 -6.34 14.04 2.33
N TYR A 115 -6.40 14.02 1.02
CA TYR A 115 -5.24 13.92 0.16
C TYR A 115 -4.82 15.32 -0.27
N VAL A 116 -3.55 15.66 -0.09
CA VAL A 116 -2.97 16.93 -0.54
C VAL A 116 -2.18 16.68 -1.81
N ILE A 117 -2.47 17.45 -2.84
CA ILE A 117 -1.84 17.36 -4.16
C ILE A 117 -1.18 18.69 -4.46
N THR A 118 0.15 18.72 -4.56
CA THR A 118 0.91 19.90 -4.96
C THR A 118 1.46 19.70 -6.37
N ILE A 119 1.16 20.64 -7.26
CA ILE A 119 1.50 20.56 -8.68
C ILE A 119 2.46 21.70 -8.99
N ASN A 120 3.69 21.37 -9.34
CA ASN A 120 4.72 22.31 -9.77
C ASN A 120 4.94 22.16 -11.27
N ASN A 121 4.68 23.22 -12.04
CA ASN A 121 5.00 23.26 -13.47
C ASN A 121 6.12 24.25 -13.72
N GLU A 122 7.11 23.82 -14.48
CA GLU A 122 8.24 24.63 -14.93
C GLU A 122 8.30 24.60 -16.46
N GLU A 123 8.27 25.78 -17.08
CA GLU A 123 8.41 25.97 -18.53
C GLU A 123 9.43 27.08 -18.76
N GLY A 124 10.69 26.69 -19.02
CA GLY A 124 11.82 27.62 -19.08
C GLY A 124 11.97 28.44 -17.80
N LYS A 125 11.67 29.75 -17.86
CA LYS A 125 11.73 30.65 -16.68
C LYS A 125 10.42 30.74 -15.91
N LYS A 126 9.31 30.27 -16.48
CA LYS A 126 7.99 30.34 -15.86
C LYS A 126 7.84 29.16 -14.90
N LYS A 127 7.50 29.46 -13.65
CA LYS A 127 7.19 28.45 -12.63
C LYS A 127 5.80 28.72 -12.08
N THR A 128 4.98 27.69 -11.96
CA THR A 128 3.68 27.76 -11.29
C THR A 128 3.56 26.64 -10.27
N THR A 129 2.94 26.96 -9.14
CA THR A 129 2.62 26.00 -8.09
C THR A 129 1.14 26.10 -7.79
N GLU A 130 0.45 24.97 -7.79
CA GLU A 130 -0.95 24.84 -7.40
C GLU A 130 -1.04 23.79 -6.29
N THR A 131 -1.98 23.95 -5.36
CA THR A 131 -2.26 22.92 -4.35
C THR A 131 -3.75 22.65 -4.30
N LYS A 132 -4.11 21.37 -4.35
CA LYS A 132 -5.49 20.87 -4.28
C LYS A 132 -5.63 19.94 -3.07
N ARG A 133 -6.84 19.87 -2.54
CA ARG A 133 -7.21 18.95 -1.45
C ARG A 133 -8.41 18.12 -1.89
N ILE A 134 -8.32 16.80 -1.69
CA ILE A 134 -9.41 15.87 -1.96
C ILE A 134 -9.76 15.16 -0.65
N PRO A 135 -10.99 15.33 -0.13
CA PRO A 135 -11.45 14.59 1.04
C PRO A 135 -11.39 13.08 0.80
N LYS A 136 -10.83 12.33 1.76
CA LYS A 136 -10.67 10.88 1.61
C LYS A 136 -12.00 10.15 1.42
N ASN A 137 -13.07 10.65 2.03
CA ASN A 137 -14.42 10.10 1.87
C ASN A 137 -14.99 10.22 0.44
N GLN A 138 -14.40 11.06 -0.42
CA GLN A 138 -14.77 11.19 -1.84
C GLN A 138 -13.90 10.33 -2.76
N ALA A 139 -12.78 9.80 -2.27
CA ALA A 139 -11.74 9.13 -3.06
C ALA A 139 -11.58 7.64 -2.71
N HIS A 140 -12.69 6.96 -2.38
CA HIS A 140 -12.69 5.53 -2.13
C HIS A 140 -12.28 4.75 -3.40
N GLY A 141 -11.28 3.88 -3.27
CA GLY A 141 -10.74 3.14 -4.41
C GLY A 141 -9.84 3.98 -5.33
N LEU A 142 -9.24 5.06 -4.81
CA LEU A 142 -8.22 5.83 -5.54
C LEU A 142 -6.94 5.00 -5.73
N ILE A 143 -6.56 4.79 -6.99
CA ILE A 143 -5.33 4.11 -7.39
C ILE A 143 -4.48 5.07 -8.21
N LEU A 144 -3.31 5.43 -7.68
CA LEU A 144 -2.32 6.25 -8.37
C LEU A 144 -1.26 5.38 -9.08
N GLU A 145 -0.38 5.99 -9.87
CA GLU A 145 0.57 5.29 -10.73
C GLU A 145 1.43 4.24 -10.01
N GLY A 146 1.93 4.52 -8.80
CA GLY A 146 2.69 3.54 -8.00
C GLY A 146 1.84 2.33 -7.58
N ALA A 147 0.65 2.59 -7.02
CA ALA A 147 -0.29 1.55 -6.63
C ALA A 147 -0.83 0.77 -7.83
N ASN A 148 -0.99 1.42 -8.99
CA ASN A 148 -1.43 0.81 -10.24
C ASN A 148 -0.44 -0.26 -10.72
N LEU A 149 0.87 -0.01 -10.62
CA LEU A 149 1.88 -0.99 -11.01
C LEU A 149 1.75 -2.27 -10.17
N ILE A 150 1.55 -2.13 -8.86
CA ILE A 150 1.31 -3.26 -7.96
C ILE A 150 -0.01 -3.95 -8.29
N LEU A 151 -1.09 -3.19 -8.46
CA LEU A 151 -2.43 -3.70 -8.71
C LEU A 151 -2.49 -4.59 -9.96
N GLN A 152 -1.81 -4.20 -11.05
CA GLN A 152 -1.79 -5.00 -12.28
C GLN A 152 -1.10 -6.36 -12.09
N ARG A 153 -0.05 -6.44 -11.27
CA ARG A 153 0.60 -7.72 -10.92
C ARG A 153 -0.38 -8.63 -10.17
N LEU A 154 -1.05 -8.08 -9.17
CA LEU A 154 -2.05 -8.80 -8.38
C LEU A 154 -3.27 -9.21 -9.22
N MET A 155 -3.69 -8.38 -10.17
CA MET A 155 -4.80 -8.68 -11.08
C MET A 155 -4.56 -9.94 -11.91
N VAL A 156 -3.35 -10.14 -12.42
CA VAL A 156 -3.02 -11.37 -13.17
C VAL A 156 -2.88 -12.56 -12.23
N GLN A 157 -2.15 -12.42 -11.11
CA GLN A 157 -1.95 -13.51 -10.15
C GLN A 157 -3.26 -14.03 -9.51
N ARG A 158 -4.30 -13.18 -9.43
CA ARG A 158 -5.52 -13.46 -8.64
C ARG A 158 -6.80 -13.48 -9.47
N ASN A 159 -6.70 -13.68 -10.78
CA ASN A 159 -7.83 -13.73 -11.70
C ASN A 159 -8.71 -12.48 -11.60
N MET A 160 -8.26 -11.42 -12.26
CA MET A 160 -9.04 -10.20 -12.41
C MET A 160 -10.45 -10.49 -12.98
N PRO A 161 -11.50 -9.84 -12.45
CA PRO A 161 -12.80 -9.79 -13.11
C PRO A 161 -12.70 -9.25 -14.55
N GLU A 162 -13.73 -9.47 -15.37
CA GLU A 162 -13.77 -8.93 -16.74
C GLU A 162 -13.55 -7.40 -16.76
N LYS A 163 -14.09 -6.71 -15.75
CA LYS A 163 -13.98 -5.26 -15.60
C LYS A 163 -13.88 -4.86 -14.12
N VAL A 164 -13.00 -3.90 -13.82
CA VAL A 164 -12.84 -3.28 -12.50
C VAL A 164 -12.85 -1.75 -12.65
N THR A 165 -13.79 -1.07 -12.01
CA THR A 165 -13.98 0.39 -12.06
C THR A 165 -13.59 1.03 -10.73
N LEU A 166 -12.48 1.76 -10.73
CA LEU A 166 -11.87 2.45 -9.59
C LEU A 166 -11.71 3.94 -9.88
N LEU A 167 -11.00 4.66 -9.01
CA LEU A 167 -10.70 6.08 -9.18
C LEU A 167 -9.21 6.30 -9.48
N SER A 168 -8.91 7.41 -10.16
CA SER A 168 -7.55 7.92 -10.38
C SER A 168 -7.58 9.45 -10.41
N LEU A 169 -6.43 10.07 -10.63
CA LEU A 169 -6.33 11.46 -11.02
C LEU A 169 -6.08 11.55 -12.53
N ASP A 170 -6.71 12.53 -13.19
CA ASP A 170 -6.51 12.81 -14.61
C ASP A 170 -5.29 13.73 -14.84
N SER A 171 -5.06 14.16 -16.09
CA SER A 171 -3.96 15.08 -16.45
C SER A 171 -3.98 16.42 -15.70
N SER A 172 -5.15 16.82 -15.18
CA SER A 172 -5.36 18.06 -14.42
C SER A 172 -5.33 17.83 -12.91
N SER A 173 -4.97 16.63 -12.48
CA SER A 173 -5.02 16.16 -11.10
C SER A 173 -6.42 16.24 -10.48
N GLU A 174 -7.46 16.09 -11.30
CA GLU A 174 -8.85 16.00 -10.86
C GLU A 174 -9.25 14.54 -10.68
N LEU A 175 -10.12 14.27 -9.70
CA LEU A 175 -10.62 12.93 -9.45
C LEU A 175 -11.42 12.44 -10.67
N CYS A 176 -11.11 11.25 -11.15
CA CYS A 176 -11.71 10.68 -12.36
C CYS A 176 -11.90 9.16 -12.29
N LEU A 177 -12.61 8.60 -13.27
CA LEU A 177 -12.80 7.15 -13.39
C LEU A 177 -11.56 6.49 -13.99
N ASN A 178 -11.20 5.34 -13.42
CA ASN A 178 -10.12 4.47 -13.84
C ASN A 178 -10.67 3.06 -14.04
N VAL A 179 -10.76 2.63 -15.29
CA VAL A 179 -11.38 1.36 -15.66
C VAL A 179 -10.32 0.40 -16.15
N TYR A 180 -10.27 -0.78 -15.54
CA TYR A 180 -9.46 -1.91 -15.98
C TYR A 180 -10.37 -2.93 -16.67
N THR A 181 -9.97 -3.41 -17.83
CA THR A 181 -10.67 -4.46 -18.59
C THR A 181 -9.70 -5.59 -18.89
N SER A 182 -10.10 -6.83 -18.59
CA SER A 182 -9.33 -8.03 -18.92
C SER A 182 -9.39 -8.28 -20.43
N LEU A 183 -8.24 -8.45 -21.06
CA LEU A 183 -8.12 -8.79 -22.49
C LEU A 183 -7.90 -10.30 -22.72
N GLY A 184 -7.71 -11.06 -21.65
CA GLY A 184 -7.41 -12.49 -21.72
C GLY A 184 -5.95 -12.81 -22.08
N PRO A 185 -5.64 -14.10 -22.29
CA PRO A 185 -4.30 -14.56 -22.62
C PRO A 185 -3.95 -14.25 -24.08
N GLN A 186 -2.69 -13.87 -24.30
CA GLN A 186 -2.12 -13.56 -25.61
C GLN A 186 -0.69 -14.09 -25.70
N GLN A 187 -0.32 -14.62 -26.86
CA GLN A 187 1.06 -15.05 -27.13
C GLN A 187 1.93 -13.85 -27.54
N ILE A 188 3.05 -13.67 -26.86
CA ILE A 188 4.03 -12.62 -27.12
C ILE A 188 5.39 -13.23 -27.44
N HIS A 189 5.88 -12.95 -28.64
CA HIS A 189 7.16 -13.47 -29.12
C HIS A 189 8.35 -12.66 -28.58
N ILE A 190 9.22 -13.23 -27.74
CA ILE A 190 10.43 -12.60 -27.19
C ILE A 190 11.64 -13.51 -27.46
N ASN A 191 12.66 -12.95 -28.13
CA ASN A 191 13.92 -13.64 -28.45
C ASN A 191 13.75 -15.05 -29.02
N GLY A 192 12.84 -15.24 -29.98
CA GLY A 192 12.62 -16.54 -30.60
C GLY A 192 11.73 -17.50 -29.81
N LYS A 193 11.18 -17.09 -28.65
CA LYS A 193 10.24 -17.89 -27.85
C LYS A 193 8.90 -17.16 -27.71
N ASP A 194 7.81 -17.92 -27.76
CA ASP A 194 6.48 -17.41 -27.45
C ASP A 194 6.21 -17.58 -25.95
N ILE A 195 5.76 -16.49 -25.32
CA ILE A 195 5.34 -16.47 -23.93
C ILE A 195 3.86 -16.14 -23.88
N GLU A 196 3.11 -16.89 -23.10
CA GLU A 196 1.74 -16.57 -22.78
C GLU A 196 1.70 -15.45 -21.72
N ALA A 197 0.97 -14.38 -22.02
CA ALA A 197 0.80 -13.24 -21.13
C ALA A 197 -0.67 -12.81 -21.09
N TRP A 198 -1.13 -12.32 -19.94
CA TRP A 198 -2.48 -11.82 -19.73
C TRP A 198 -2.51 -10.32 -19.95
N GLY A 199 -3.37 -9.90 -20.87
CA GLY A 199 -3.57 -8.49 -21.19
C GLY A 199 -4.54 -7.80 -20.24
N ILE A 200 -4.18 -6.60 -19.79
CA ILE A 200 -5.04 -5.69 -19.04
C ILE A 200 -5.05 -4.36 -19.78
N GLN A 201 -6.25 -3.88 -20.12
CA GLN A 201 -6.45 -2.53 -20.61
C GLN A 201 -6.86 -1.61 -19.46
N ARG A 202 -6.09 -0.56 -19.20
CA ARG A 202 -6.46 0.52 -18.26
C ARG A 202 -6.92 1.74 -19.05
N GLN A 203 -8.04 2.34 -18.67
CA GLN A 203 -8.57 3.57 -19.25
C GLN A 203 -8.80 4.62 -18.18
N ILE A 204 -8.20 5.80 -18.36
CA ILE A 204 -8.38 6.96 -17.49
C ILE A 204 -9.27 7.97 -18.22
N PHE A 205 -10.39 8.33 -17.61
CA PHE A 205 -11.39 9.21 -18.21
C PHE A 205 -11.14 10.66 -17.78
N GLU A 206 -10.62 11.49 -18.68
CA GLU A 206 -10.38 12.91 -18.41
C GLU A 206 -11.66 13.63 -17.99
N THR A 207 -11.57 14.52 -17.00
CA THR A 207 -12.71 15.32 -16.54
C THR A 207 -13.09 16.42 -17.54
N LYS A 208 -12.15 16.81 -18.41
CA LYS A 208 -12.38 17.79 -19.46
C LYS A 208 -13.36 17.24 -20.52
N PRO A 209 -14.36 18.03 -20.93
CA PRO A 209 -15.32 17.59 -21.93
C PRO A 209 -14.64 17.37 -23.29
N ASN A 210 -15.15 16.38 -24.04
CA ASN A 210 -14.68 16.03 -25.38
C ASN A 210 -13.23 15.55 -25.48
N VAL A 211 -12.62 15.13 -24.37
CA VAL A 211 -11.31 14.47 -24.37
C VAL A 211 -11.53 12.96 -24.31
N LEU A 212 -10.94 12.22 -25.25
CA LEU A 212 -11.01 10.76 -25.26
C LEU A 212 -10.23 10.18 -24.08
N PRO A 213 -10.68 9.05 -23.49
CA PRO A 213 -9.96 8.39 -22.42
C PRO A 213 -8.55 7.99 -22.85
N VAL A 214 -7.58 8.21 -21.97
CA VAL A 214 -6.22 7.72 -22.18
C VAL A 214 -6.20 6.22 -21.86
N ALA A 215 -5.81 5.39 -22.82
CA ALA A 215 -5.79 3.94 -22.67
C ALA A 215 -4.37 3.39 -22.72
N TRP A 216 -4.07 2.47 -21.80
CA TRP A 216 -2.84 1.69 -21.72
C TRP A 216 -3.18 0.21 -21.82
N GLN A 217 -2.37 -0.55 -22.54
CA GLN A 217 -2.42 -2.00 -22.52
C GLN A 217 -1.11 -2.54 -21.94
N SER A 218 -1.24 -3.37 -20.92
CA SER A 218 -0.14 -4.06 -20.25
C SER A 218 -0.35 -5.57 -20.41
N TYR A 219 0.72 -6.30 -20.64
CA TYR A 219 0.71 -7.76 -20.73
C TYR A 219 1.69 -8.30 -19.71
N LEU A 220 1.21 -9.13 -18.79
CA LEU A 220 2.00 -9.71 -17.71
C LEU A 220 1.93 -11.23 -17.76
N ASN A 221 3.00 -11.92 -17.34
CA ASN A 221 2.95 -13.37 -17.22
C ASN A 221 2.12 -13.79 -15.97
N ILE A 222 1.91 -15.10 -15.77
CA ILE A 222 1.12 -15.60 -14.64
C ILE A 222 1.72 -15.24 -13.27
N ASP A 223 3.04 -15.01 -13.21
CA ASP A 223 3.74 -14.55 -12.00
C ASP A 223 3.58 -13.03 -11.78
N GLY A 224 2.91 -12.31 -12.68
CA GLY A 224 2.69 -10.87 -12.63
C GLY A 224 3.85 -10.02 -13.17
N ARG A 225 4.87 -10.61 -13.79
CA ARG A 225 6.00 -9.88 -14.38
C ARG A 225 5.59 -9.20 -15.67
N LEU A 226 6.01 -7.95 -15.86
CA LEU A 226 5.58 -7.15 -17.00
C LEU A 226 6.36 -7.55 -18.26
N ILE A 227 5.66 -8.07 -19.26
CA ILE A 227 6.24 -8.56 -20.51
C ILE A 227 6.24 -7.46 -21.58
N SER A 228 5.13 -6.74 -21.69
CA SER A 228 4.94 -5.69 -22.71
C SER A 228 3.96 -4.64 -22.21
N ARG A 229 4.17 -3.38 -22.59
CA ARG A 229 3.27 -2.27 -22.28
C ARG A 229 3.31 -1.21 -23.38
N TYR A 230 2.17 -0.62 -23.69
CA TYR A 230 2.10 0.54 -24.58
C TYR A 230 0.85 1.37 -24.32
N GLN A 231 0.93 2.64 -24.72
CA GLN A 231 -0.21 3.55 -24.73
C GLN A 231 -0.92 3.45 -26.08
N VAL A 232 -2.24 3.29 -26.06
CA VAL A 232 -3.05 3.26 -27.28
C VAL A 232 -2.94 4.61 -27.99
N GLY A 233 -2.55 4.59 -29.26
CA GLY A 233 -2.30 5.79 -30.06
C GLY A 233 -0.86 6.31 -30.04
N SER A 234 0.01 5.78 -29.17
CA SER A 234 1.45 6.08 -29.19
C SER A 234 2.20 5.10 -30.10
N PRO A 235 3.21 5.55 -30.87
CA PRO A 235 4.04 4.66 -31.68
C PRO A 235 5.03 3.83 -30.85
N ILE A 236 5.23 4.16 -29.57
CA ILE A 236 6.23 3.52 -28.71
C ILE A 236 5.65 2.27 -28.07
N LYS A 237 6.41 1.18 -28.16
CA LYS A 237 6.16 -0.07 -27.46
C LYS A 237 7.28 -0.36 -26.47
N MET A 238 6.91 -0.70 -25.25
CA MET A 238 7.82 -1.16 -24.21
C MET A 238 7.75 -2.68 -24.15
N LYS A 239 8.90 -3.36 -24.19
CA LYS A 239 8.93 -4.82 -24.17
C LYS A 239 10.15 -5.33 -23.43
N THR A 240 9.99 -6.41 -22.68
CA THR A 240 11.15 -7.05 -22.04
C THR A 240 12.06 -7.69 -23.09
N GLN A 241 13.37 -7.53 -22.92
CA GLN A 241 14.35 -8.21 -23.76
C GLN A 241 14.74 -9.57 -23.20
N THR A 242 14.72 -9.74 -21.87
CA THR A 242 15.05 -11.01 -21.24
C THR A 242 13.77 -11.71 -20.81
N LEU A 243 13.74 -13.02 -21.02
CA LEU A 243 12.74 -13.85 -20.37
C LEU A 243 12.99 -13.73 -18.87
N PRO A 244 11.98 -13.37 -18.07
CA PRO A 244 12.14 -13.45 -16.65
C PRO A 244 12.47 -14.91 -16.31
N THR A 245 13.59 -15.12 -15.61
CA THR A 245 13.90 -16.43 -15.03
C THR A 245 12.72 -16.78 -14.14
N ALA A 246 12.05 -17.91 -14.41
CA ALA A 246 11.09 -18.45 -13.47
C ALA A 246 11.85 -18.67 -12.17
N GLU A 247 11.60 -17.81 -11.17
CA GLU A 247 12.03 -18.11 -9.83
C GLU A 247 11.25 -19.36 -9.46
N GLU A 248 11.97 -20.47 -9.24
CA GLU A 248 11.42 -21.63 -8.54
C GLU A 248 11.04 -21.10 -7.16
N PHE A 249 9.80 -20.60 -7.03
CA PHE A 249 9.18 -20.53 -5.73
C PHE A 249 9.11 -21.99 -5.30
N ASP A 250 10.05 -22.39 -4.45
CA ASP A 250 9.90 -23.61 -3.66
C ASP A 250 8.46 -23.57 -3.18
N GLU A 251 7.65 -24.52 -3.68
CA GLU A 251 6.28 -24.67 -3.23
C GLU A 251 6.37 -24.78 -1.72
N TYR A 252 6.07 -23.68 -1.02
CA TYR A 252 6.02 -23.72 0.43
C TYR A 252 4.96 -24.75 0.73
N LEU A 253 5.42 -25.92 1.20
CA LEU A 253 4.53 -26.99 1.63
C LEU A 253 3.43 -26.32 2.46
N PRO A 254 2.15 -26.62 2.17
CA PRO A 254 1.05 -26.00 2.89
C PRO A 254 1.36 -26.07 4.37
N LYS A 255 1.38 -24.88 5.01
CA LYS A 255 1.82 -24.74 6.40
C LYS A 255 1.14 -25.84 7.21
N PRO A 256 1.90 -26.78 7.81
CA PRO A 256 1.28 -27.93 8.43
C PRO A 256 0.29 -27.43 9.47
N GLU A 257 -0.94 -27.91 9.41
CA GLU A 257 -1.92 -27.71 10.46
C GLU A 257 -1.42 -28.45 11.70
N ILE A 258 -0.50 -27.82 12.44
CA ILE A 258 -0.06 -28.32 13.74
C ILE A 258 -1.30 -28.18 14.62
N PRO A 259 -1.95 -29.29 15.03
CA PRO A 259 -3.10 -29.19 15.91
C PRO A 259 -2.63 -28.48 17.18
N LYS A 260 -3.30 -27.36 17.53
CA LYS A 260 -3.00 -26.62 18.74
C LYS A 260 -3.21 -27.56 19.92
N ARG A 261 -2.13 -28.16 20.41
CA ARG A 261 -2.15 -28.96 21.64
C ARG A 261 -2.50 -28.02 22.77
N ASN A 262 -3.41 -28.44 23.65
CA ASN A 262 -3.66 -27.72 24.90
C ASN A 262 -2.35 -27.64 25.68
N LEU A 263 -1.78 -26.45 25.71
CA LEU A 263 -0.55 -26.16 26.42
C LEU A 263 -0.86 -26.15 27.91
N LYS A 264 -0.54 -27.25 28.61
CA LYS A 264 -0.58 -27.32 30.07
C LYS A 264 0.66 -26.62 30.65
N TRP A 265 0.70 -25.30 30.49
CA TRP A 265 1.83 -24.47 30.90
C TRP A 265 2.12 -24.55 32.42
N GLU A 266 1.14 -24.92 33.23
CA GLU A 266 1.27 -25.11 34.69
C GLU A 266 2.16 -26.31 35.07
N ASP A 267 2.20 -27.33 34.21
CA ASP A 267 2.99 -28.55 34.40
C ASP A 267 4.42 -28.39 33.86
N ASP A 268 4.65 -27.43 32.97
CA ASP A 268 5.95 -27.12 32.39
C ASP A 268 6.73 -26.19 33.34
N LEU A 269 7.82 -26.70 33.91
CA LEU A 269 8.64 -25.97 34.87
C LEU A 269 9.23 -24.67 34.30
N GLU A 270 9.60 -24.64 33.01
CA GLU A 270 10.20 -23.47 32.38
C GLU A 270 9.13 -22.39 32.11
N LEU A 271 7.98 -22.79 31.56
CA LEU A 271 6.85 -21.87 31.33
C LEU A 271 6.29 -21.33 32.64
N ARG A 272 6.17 -22.18 33.67
CA ARG A 272 5.74 -21.75 34.99
C ARG A 272 6.71 -20.76 35.62
N SER A 273 8.03 -20.96 35.46
CA SER A 273 9.03 -19.98 35.92
C SER A 273 8.83 -18.64 35.23
N LYS A 274 8.77 -18.62 33.89
CA LYS A 274 8.58 -17.40 33.11
C LYS A 274 7.28 -16.66 33.49
N PHE A 275 6.21 -17.41 33.75
CA PHE A 275 4.95 -16.84 34.21
C PHE A 275 5.08 -16.18 35.58
N LEU A 276 5.75 -16.85 36.54
CA LEU A 276 5.95 -16.29 37.88
C LEU A 276 6.81 -15.02 37.85
N ASP A 277 7.90 -15.05 37.07
CA ASP A 277 8.79 -13.90 36.90
C ASP A 277 8.03 -12.71 36.29
N ARG A 278 7.28 -12.93 35.20
CA ARG A 278 6.49 -11.87 34.55
C ARG A 278 5.36 -11.36 35.45
N ARG A 279 4.76 -12.24 36.25
CA ARG A 279 3.73 -11.87 37.23
C ARG A 279 4.30 -10.97 38.32
N GLU A 280 5.48 -11.27 38.85
CA GLU A 280 6.13 -10.43 39.85
C GLU A 280 6.52 -9.07 39.29
N GLU A 281 7.09 -9.04 38.08
CA GLU A 281 7.39 -7.79 37.37
C GLU A 281 6.15 -6.91 37.21
N LEU A 282 5.04 -7.48 36.73
CA LEU A 282 3.78 -6.74 36.57
C LEU A 282 3.19 -6.25 37.90
N ILE A 283 3.34 -7.03 38.98
CA ILE A 283 2.90 -6.62 40.31
C ILE A 283 3.71 -5.41 40.78
N ASP A 284 5.02 -5.42 40.57
CA ASP A 284 5.89 -4.34 41.02
C ASP A 284 5.73 -3.08 40.15
N ASP A 285 5.48 -3.23 38.85
CA ASP A 285 5.07 -2.14 37.97
C ASP A 285 3.74 -1.53 38.44
N TYR A 286 2.76 -2.35 38.77
CA TYR A 286 1.45 -1.88 39.27
C TYR A 286 1.56 -1.15 40.60
N LYS A 287 2.34 -1.68 41.56
CA LYS A 287 2.61 -1.00 42.84
C LYS A 287 3.31 0.33 42.61
N SER A 288 4.29 0.37 41.70
CA SER A 288 5.00 1.59 41.35
C SER A 288 4.05 2.61 40.73
N TYR A 289 3.16 2.17 39.83
CA TYR A 289 2.15 3.03 39.22
C TYR A 289 1.22 3.64 40.27
N ILE A 290 0.65 2.84 41.18
CA ILE A 290 -0.19 3.37 42.28
C ILE A 290 0.59 4.34 43.18
N TYR A 291 1.84 4.04 43.47
CA TYR A 291 2.68 4.90 44.32
C TYR A 291 2.91 6.28 43.69
N HIS A 292 3.13 6.34 42.37
CA HIS A 292 3.31 7.60 41.65
C HIS A 292 1.99 8.34 41.38
N HIS A 293 0.85 7.66 41.52
CA HIS A 293 -0.49 8.18 41.25
C HIS A 293 -1.43 8.05 42.48
N PRO A 294 -1.18 8.83 43.55
CA PRO A 294 -2.04 8.82 44.74
C PRO A 294 -3.46 9.35 44.45
N ASP A 295 -3.61 10.11 43.37
CA ASP A 295 -4.87 10.61 42.82
C ASP A 295 -5.83 9.48 42.44
N ILE A 296 -5.33 8.34 41.95
CA ILE A 296 -6.16 7.17 41.64
C ILE A 296 -6.78 6.58 42.91
N THR A 297 -5.98 6.48 43.97
CA THR A 297 -6.47 5.94 45.26
C THR A 297 -7.50 6.88 45.89
N ALA A 298 -7.28 8.20 45.80
CA ALA A 298 -8.24 9.21 46.24
C ALA A 298 -9.53 9.14 45.42
N LEU A 299 -9.44 9.05 44.09
CA LEU A 299 -10.59 8.96 43.19
C LEU A 299 -11.46 7.72 43.46
N VAL A 300 -10.84 6.57 43.69
CA VAL A 300 -11.56 5.33 44.03
C VAL A 300 -12.19 5.44 45.42
N SER A 301 -11.50 6.06 46.39
CA SER A 301 -12.05 6.33 47.72
C SER A 301 -13.28 7.25 47.65
N ASP A 302 -13.22 8.31 46.86
CA ASP A 302 -14.32 9.26 46.68
C ASP A 302 -15.52 8.61 45.98
N PHE A 303 -15.27 7.72 45.02
CA PHE A 303 -16.31 6.89 44.42
C PHE A 303 -16.96 5.94 45.44
N LEU A 304 -16.18 5.26 46.27
CA LEU A 304 -16.72 4.39 47.30
C LEU A 304 -17.55 5.17 48.33
N GLN A 305 -17.10 6.36 48.73
CA GLN A 305 -17.86 7.24 49.61
C GLN A 305 -19.17 7.70 48.96
N SER A 306 -19.14 8.08 47.68
CA SER A 306 -20.33 8.53 46.96
C SER A 306 -21.36 7.40 46.80
N VAL A 307 -20.93 6.17 46.52
CA VAL A 307 -21.79 4.99 46.49
C VAL A 307 -22.39 4.69 47.86
N LEU A 308 -21.61 4.79 48.94
CA LEU A 308 -22.09 4.52 50.31
C LEU A 308 -23.10 5.57 50.79
N ILE A 309 -22.98 6.82 50.35
CA ILE A 309 -23.87 7.92 50.70
C ILE A 309 -25.16 7.86 49.86
N MET A 310 -25.02 7.71 48.54
CA MET A 310 -26.16 7.80 47.61
C MET A 310 -26.95 6.49 47.49
N LYS A 311 -26.32 5.34 47.81
CA LYS A 311 -26.90 3.99 47.72
C LYS A 311 -27.76 3.78 46.46
N PRO A 312 -27.19 3.97 45.26
CA PRO A 312 -27.92 3.81 44.01
C PRO A 312 -28.37 2.35 43.81
N GLU A 313 -29.55 2.15 43.22
CA GLU A 313 -30.05 0.81 42.88
C GLU A 313 -29.20 0.11 41.81
N ASN A 314 -28.62 0.88 40.87
CA ASN A 314 -27.67 0.40 39.88
C ASN A 314 -26.32 1.09 40.01
N VAL A 315 -25.35 0.37 40.60
CA VAL A 315 -23.99 0.87 40.84
C VAL A 315 -23.18 1.02 39.55
N ILE A 316 -23.48 0.25 38.50
CA ILE A 316 -22.71 0.24 37.25
C ILE A 316 -22.99 1.48 36.40
N ASP A 317 -24.27 1.85 36.28
CA ASP A 317 -24.67 3.07 35.57
C ASP A 317 -24.14 4.31 36.31
N TYR A 318 -24.24 4.30 37.65
CA TYR A 318 -23.69 5.35 38.50
C TYR A 318 -22.17 5.50 38.37
N ALA A 319 -21.42 4.40 38.26
CA ALA A 319 -19.99 4.44 38.00
C ALA A 319 -19.68 5.11 36.65
N THR A 320 -20.46 4.79 35.62
CA THR A 320 -20.26 5.34 34.28
C THR A 320 -20.42 6.87 34.29
N GLU A 321 -21.43 7.38 34.99
CA GLU A 321 -21.65 8.82 35.16
C GLU A 321 -20.58 9.48 36.05
N PHE A 322 -20.18 8.83 37.15
CA PHE A 322 -19.17 9.36 38.07
C PHE A 322 -17.79 9.48 37.40
N PHE A 323 -17.39 8.50 36.59
CA PHE A 323 -16.08 8.49 35.94
C PHE A 323 -16.04 9.22 34.58
N ALA A 324 -17.19 9.52 33.96
CA ALA A 324 -17.26 10.21 32.67
C ALA A 324 -16.43 11.52 32.55
N PRO A 325 -16.38 12.40 33.57
CA PRO A 325 -15.60 13.64 33.50
C PRO A 325 -14.08 13.40 33.40
N PHE A 326 -13.58 12.34 34.03
CA PHE A 326 -12.15 12.03 34.14
C PHE A 326 -11.56 11.45 32.85
N ASN A 327 -12.39 10.92 31.94
CA ASN A 327 -11.94 10.37 30.65
C ASN A 327 -11.40 11.43 29.68
N SER A 328 -11.73 12.71 29.88
CA SER A 328 -11.40 13.79 28.93
C SER A 328 -9.99 14.37 29.09
N GLN A 329 -9.27 14.06 30.18
CA GLN A 329 -7.92 14.58 30.46
C GLN A 329 -6.79 13.59 30.11
N THR A 330 -7.08 12.30 29.89
CA THR A 330 -6.11 11.26 29.52
C THR A 330 -6.16 10.90 28.04
N ALA A 331 -6.03 11.90 27.16
CA ALA A 331 -5.84 11.70 25.72
C ALA A 331 -4.37 11.39 25.34
N ASP A 332 -3.53 11.00 26.29
CA ASP A 332 -2.18 10.47 26.03
C ASP A 332 -2.19 8.95 26.24
N ARG A 333 -2.88 8.24 25.34
CA ARG A 333 -2.87 6.78 25.28
C ARG A 333 -1.59 6.30 24.60
N SER A 334 -0.47 6.39 25.30
CA SER A 334 0.82 5.79 24.89
C SER A 334 1.30 4.66 25.80
N LEU A 335 0.63 4.38 26.93
CA LEU A 335 1.18 3.51 27.98
C LEU A 335 0.62 2.08 28.10
N PHE A 336 -0.32 1.66 27.25
CA PHE A 336 -0.79 0.27 27.21
C PHE A 336 -0.43 -0.40 25.87
N ARG A 337 0.87 -0.46 25.55
CA ARG A 337 1.42 -1.39 24.53
C ARG A 337 2.03 -2.60 25.22
N PHE A 338 1.21 -3.52 25.70
CA PHE A 338 1.70 -4.84 26.12
C PHE A 338 0.71 -5.94 25.68
N ALA A 339 0.59 -6.11 24.36
CA ALA A 339 -0.08 -7.30 23.79
C ALA A 339 0.54 -7.82 22.48
N ASP A 340 1.53 -7.15 21.86
CA ASP A 340 2.02 -7.52 20.53
C ASP A 340 3.54 -7.75 20.41
N GLU A 341 4.27 -7.88 21.52
CA GLU A 341 5.66 -8.35 21.43
C GLU A 341 5.69 -9.86 21.19
N LYS A 342 5.93 -10.23 19.93
CA LYS A 342 6.34 -11.59 19.56
C LYS A 342 7.60 -11.94 20.35
N ILE A 343 7.47 -12.88 21.28
CA ILE A 343 8.61 -13.49 21.98
C ILE A 343 9.56 -14.05 20.90
N PRO A 344 10.83 -13.60 20.83
CA PRO A 344 11.79 -14.15 19.88
C PRO A 344 12.06 -15.61 20.22
N VAL A 345 11.76 -16.50 19.29
CA VAL A 345 12.10 -17.93 19.38
C VAL A 345 13.60 -18.06 19.08
N PRO A 346 14.44 -18.53 20.00
CA PRO A 346 15.85 -18.76 19.70
C PRO A 346 15.99 -19.87 18.65
N LYS A 347 16.82 -19.64 17.64
CA LYS A 347 17.17 -20.65 16.62
C LYS A 347 17.82 -21.85 17.33
N PRO A 348 17.43 -23.10 17.02
CA PRO A 348 18.18 -24.25 17.50
C PRO A 348 19.59 -24.21 16.89
N ASN A 349 20.61 -24.18 17.74
CA ASN A 349 21.99 -24.44 17.34
C ASN A 349 22.09 -25.89 16.89
N LEU A 350 22.04 -26.12 15.57
CA LEU A 350 22.56 -27.33 14.95
C LEU A 350 24.09 -27.21 14.87
N SER A 351 24.71 -27.41 16.03
CA SER A 351 26.10 -27.76 16.14
C SER A 351 26.18 -28.98 17.03
N LEU A 352 26.26 -30.17 16.43
CA LEU A 352 26.93 -31.35 16.97
C LEU A 352 27.06 -32.37 15.83
N GLN A 353 28.32 -32.57 15.46
CA GLN A 353 29.01 -33.71 14.83
C GLN A 353 28.23 -34.74 14.00
#